data_AF-A0A4R9FY98-F1
#
_entry.id   AF-A0A4R9FY98-F1
#
_cell.length_a   1.000
_cell.length_b   1.000
_cell.length_c   1.000
_cell.angle_alpha   90.00
_cell.angle_beta   90.00
_cell.angle_gamma   90.00
#
_symmetry.space_group_name_H-M   'P 1'
#
loop_
_entity.id
_entity.type
_entity.pdbx_description
1 polymer ?
#
loop_
_entity_poly.entity_id
_entity_poly.type
_entity_poly.pdbx_seq_one_letter_code
_entity_poly.pdbx_strand_id
1 'polypeptide(L)'
;MPKKADVNNLRRKTEVELSEVVARYKKFNELQSLTVEDNRWVVCMILVNLQSIWERFAEKRLVSVINHSPDHFLLENNVRGIKKIPVGLAFALIRKGGKYFDFRSYNELIEISKRMVGVDANPFPILKGSLDEYLDTIAIVRNYIVHKSDSSFTSYKRRMKEKYLMSYPSGPGEFLLSIDYKDNSIKKNEPRINGFFEAVKQAITQI
;
A
#
# COMPACT_ATOMS: atom_id res chain seq x y z
N MET A 1 10.74 21.28 -1.29
CA MET A 1 10.59 19.85 -1.64
C MET A 1 11.68 19.03 -0.96
N PRO A 2 11.46 17.73 -0.67
CA PRO A 2 12.49 16.84 -0.14
C PRO A 2 13.75 16.79 -0.99
N LYS A 3 14.91 16.55 -0.36
CA LYS A 3 16.14 16.28 -1.10
C LYS A 3 15.98 15.00 -1.90
N LYS A 4 16.35 15.02 -3.19
CA LYS A 4 16.31 13.83 -4.08
C LYS A 4 17.00 12.61 -3.46
N ALA A 5 18.10 12.83 -2.74
CA ALA A 5 18.85 11.77 -2.04
C ALA A 5 18.00 11.05 -0.97
N ASP A 6 17.18 11.77 -0.21
CA ASP A 6 16.33 11.18 0.85
C ASP A 6 15.26 10.29 0.23
N VAL A 7 14.64 10.74 -0.87
CA VAL A 7 13.62 9.99 -1.61
C VAL A 7 14.24 8.74 -2.25
N ASN A 8 15.40 8.86 -2.89
CA ASN A 8 16.10 7.72 -3.49
C ASN A 8 16.51 6.68 -2.45
N ASN A 9 16.98 7.11 -1.27
CA ASN A 9 17.33 6.19 -0.20
C ASN A 9 16.09 5.47 0.36
N LEU A 10 14.97 6.18 0.54
CA LEU A 10 13.69 5.60 0.94
C LEU A 10 13.22 4.55 -0.07
N ARG A 11 13.25 4.89 -1.36
CA ARG A 11 12.88 3.98 -2.46
C ARG A 11 13.72 2.72 -2.43
N ARG A 12 15.06 2.85 -2.44
CA ARG A 12 15.98 1.71 -2.42
C ARG A 12 15.76 0.80 -1.21
N LYS A 13 15.57 1.36 -0.01
CA LYS A 13 15.28 0.55 1.19
C LYS A 13 13.98 -0.23 1.05
N THR A 14 12.94 0.40 0.49
CA THR A 14 11.63 -0.22 0.28
C THR A 14 11.69 -1.31 -0.79
N GLU A 15 12.47 -1.10 -1.86
CA GLU A 15 12.72 -2.11 -2.90
C GLU A 15 13.44 -3.34 -2.35
N VAL A 16 14.38 -3.16 -1.43
CA VAL A 16 15.04 -4.28 -0.72
C VAL A 16 14.03 -5.04 0.13
N GLU A 17 13.25 -4.34 0.97
CA GLU A 17 12.19 -4.97 1.80
C GLU A 17 11.19 -5.76 0.93
N LEU A 18 10.78 -5.21 -0.21
CA LEU A 18 9.89 -5.87 -1.16
C LEU A 18 10.53 -7.12 -1.78
N SER A 19 11.79 -7.02 -2.20
CA SER A 19 12.53 -8.15 -2.78
C SER A 19 12.69 -9.30 -1.80
N GLU A 20 12.91 -9.01 -0.52
CA GLU A 20 12.97 -10.02 0.55
C GLU A 20 11.62 -10.71 0.78
N VAL A 21 10.49 -10.00 0.66
CA VAL A 21 9.16 -10.61 0.75
C VAL A 21 8.89 -11.52 -0.45
N VAL A 22 9.23 -11.08 -1.66
CA VAL A 22 9.08 -11.89 -2.88
C VAL A 22 9.97 -13.13 -2.81
N ALA A 23 11.21 -13.00 -2.36
CA ALA A 23 12.13 -14.12 -2.19
C ALA A 23 11.61 -15.13 -1.17
N ARG A 24 11.06 -14.66 -0.03
CA ARG A 24 10.40 -15.54 0.95
C ARG A 24 9.23 -16.31 0.32
N TYR A 25 8.35 -15.62 -0.41
CA TYR A 25 7.22 -16.26 -1.09
C TYR A 25 7.67 -17.35 -2.08
N LYS A 26 8.68 -17.06 -2.92
CA LYS A 26 9.24 -18.04 -3.87
C LYS A 26 9.82 -19.26 -3.16
N LYS A 27 10.63 -19.03 -2.12
CA LYS A 27 11.21 -20.12 -1.31
C LYS A 27 10.13 -21.00 -0.68
N PHE A 28 9.03 -20.41 -0.20
CA PHE A 28 7.90 -21.19 0.34
C PHE A 28 7.22 -22.04 -0.73
N ASN A 29 7.01 -21.50 -1.94
CA ASN A 29 6.39 -22.26 -3.03
C ASN A 29 7.25 -23.44 -3.53
N GLU A 30 8.57 -23.42 -3.31
CA GLU A 30 9.48 -24.51 -3.67
C GLU A 30 9.46 -25.66 -2.64
N LEU A 31 8.86 -25.46 -1.46
CA LEU A 31 8.76 -26.51 -0.43
C LEU A 31 7.68 -27.53 -0.80
N GLN A 32 8.11 -28.73 -1.17
CA GLN A 32 7.23 -29.83 -1.60
C GLN A 32 6.32 -30.40 -0.50
N SER A 33 6.53 -30.04 0.77
CA SER A 33 5.83 -30.62 1.92
C SER A 33 4.64 -29.81 2.45
N LEU A 34 4.27 -28.69 1.80
CA LEU A 34 3.19 -27.83 2.28
C LEU A 34 1.82 -28.33 1.84
N THR A 35 0.86 -28.29 2.77
CA THR A 35 -0.54 -28.52 2.42
C THR A 35 -1.12 -27.32 1.66
N VAL A 36 -2.26 -27.51 1.01
CA VAL A 36 -2.99 -26.42 0.34
C VAL A 36 -3.40 -25.33 1.34
N GLU A 37 -3.78 -25.72 2.56
CA GLU A 37 -4.13 -24.80 3.65
C GLU A 37 -2.92 -23.96 4.09
N ASP A 38 -1.74 -24.58 4.21
CA ASP A 38 -0.50 -23.85 4.55
C ASP A 38 -0.18 -22.80 3.49
N ASN A 39 -0.29 -23.16 2.21
CA ASN A 39 -0.02 -22.22 1.12
C ASN A 39 -0.99 -21.03 1.13
N ARG A 40 -2.29 -21.30 1.34
CA ARG A 40 -3.33 -20.27 1.50
C ARG A 40 -3.04 -19.34 2.67
N TRP A 41 -2.56 -19.87 3.79
CA TRP A 41 -2.20 -19.06 4.94
C TRP A 41 -0.94 -18.21 4.67
N VAL A 42 0.11 -18.81 4.10
CA VAL A 42 1.36 -18.14 3.77
C VAL A 42 1.10 -16.96 2.82
N VAL A 43 0.34 -17.16 1.73
CA VAL A 43 0.08 -16.07 0.79
C VAL A 43 -0.72 -14.92 1.43
N CYS A 44 -1.60 -15.22 2.38
CA CYS A 44 -2.32 -14.19 3.14
C CYS A 44 -1.35 -13.37 4.00
N MET A 45 -0.41 -14.02 4.70
CA MET A 45 0.58 -13.32 5.51
C MET A 45 1.57 -12.51 4.67
N ILE A 46 1.93 -13.02 3.49
CA ILE A 46 2.72 -12.30 2.49
C ILE A 46 1.99 -11.02 2.05
N LEU A 47 0.67 -11.09 1.77
CA LEU A 47 -0.11 -9.91 1.41
C LEU A 47 -0.18 -8.87 2.55
N VAL A 48 -0.36 -9.32 3.80
CA VAL A 48 -0.36 -8.43 4.98
C VAL A 48 0.98 -7.69 5.09
N ASN A 49 2.09 -8.39 4.88
CA ASN A 49 3.42 -7.81 4.90
C ASN A 49 3.62 -6.82 3.73
N LEU A 50 3.16 -7.18 2.53
CA LEU A 50 3.20 -6.31 1.36
C LEU A 50 2.47 -4.98 1.60
N GLN A 51 1.24 -5.02 2.14
CA GLN A 51 0.50 -3.80 2.50
C GLN A 51 1.24 -2.96 3.53
N SER A 52 1.88 -3.61 4.52
CA SER A 52 2.63 -2.91 5.56
C SER A 52 3.85 -2.17 5.00
N ILE A 53 4.55 -2.76 4.03
CA ILE A 53 5.66 -2.11 3.31
C ILE A 53 5.15 -0.88 2.56
N TRP A 54 4.03 -1.02 1.85
CA TRP A 54 3.41 0.07 1.11
C TRP A 54 2.98 1.24 2.03
N GLU A 55 2.26 0.95 3.12
CA GLU A 55 1.83 1.97 4.08
C GLU A 55 3.01 2.70 4.71
N ARG A 56 4.07 1.96 5.06
CA ARG A 56 5.29 2.53 5.63
C ARG A 56 6.04 3.41 4.63
N PHE A 57 6.06 3.04 3.36
CA PHE A 57 6.63 3.87 2.30
C PHE A 57 5.84 5.17 2.16
N ALA A 58 4.51 5.09 2.05
CA ALA A 58 3.63 6.25 1.93
C ALA A 58 3.77 7.20 3.13
N GLU A 59 3.78 6.67 4.36
CA GLU A 59 4.01 7.43 5.58
C GLU A 59 5.35 8.19 5.54
N LYS A 60 6.46 7.47 5.29
CA LYS A 60 7.80 8.08 5.25
C LYS A 60 7.91 9.12 4.13
N ARG A 61 7.22 8.91 3.01
CA ARG A 61 7.19 9.86 1.91
C ARG A 61 6.52 11.17 2.33
N LEU A 62 5.36 11.09 3.00
CA LEU A 62 4.67 12.26 3.56
C LEU A 62 5.50 12.95 4.63
N VAL A 63 6.11 12.20 5.55
CA VAL A 63 6.97 12.75 6.61
C VAL A 63 8.11 13.55 6.00
N SER A 64 8.73 13.03 4.95
CA SER A 64 9.81 13.72 4.26
C SER A 64 9.35 15.05 3.64
N VAL A 65 8.15 15.09 3.05
CA VAL A 65 7.59 16.34 2.49
C VAL A 65 7.29 17.35 3.58
N ILE A 66 6.56 16.96 4.63
CA ILE A 66 6.23 17.86 5.74
C ILE A 66 7.49 18.37 6.44
N ASN A 67 8.50 17.51 6.63
CA ASN A 67 9.75 17.90 7.28
C ASN A 67 10.54 18.96 6.50
N HIS A 68 10.48 18.91 5.16
CA HIS A 68 11.29 19.78 4.29
C HIS A 68 10.52 20.96 3.69
N SER A 69 9.20 20.89 3.63
CA SER A 69 8.31 21.93 3.08
C SER A 69 7.00 22.02 3.88
N PRO A 70 7.06 22.52 5.12
CA PRO A 70 5.90 22.58 6.02
C PRO A 70 4.96 23.77 5.75
N ASP A 71 5.28 24.65 4.81
CA ASP A 71 4.65 25.98 4.68
C ASP A 71 3.12 25.91 4.59
N HIS A 72 2.58 25.01 3.76
CA HIS A 72 1.13 24.81 3.65
C HIS A 72 0.52 24.38 4.99
N PHE A 73 1.11 23.39 5.65
CA PHE A 73 0.63 22.90 6.96
C PHE A 73 0.63 24.02 8.01
N LEU A 74 1.73 24.81 8.07
CA LEU A 74 1.87 25.89 9.04
C LEU A 74 0.85 27.01 8.79
N LEU A 75 0.63 27.37 7.52
CA LEU A 75 -0.35 28.37 7.12
C LEU A 75 -1.77 27.95 7.51
N GLU A 76 -2.20 26.76 7.10
CA GLU A 76 -3.54 26.23 7.39
C GLU A 76 -3.83 26.13 8.89
N ASN A 77 -2.80 25.90 9.71
CA ASN A 77 -2.93 25.79 11.16
C ASN A 77 -2.56 27.07 11.92
N ASN A 78 -2.37 28.21 11.23
CA ASN A 78 -1.98 29.50 11.83
C ASN A 78 -0.72 29.44 12.72
N VAL A 79 0.21 28.54 12.42
CA VAL A 79 1.47 28.38 13.16
C VAL A 79 2.51 29.36 12.63
N ARG A 80 3.02 30.23 13.50
CA ARG A 80 4.01 31.26 13.15
C ARG A 80 5.36 30.99 13.81
N GLY A 81 6.43 31.53 13.23
CA GLY A 81 7.79 31.49 13.81
C GLY A 81 8.54 30.16 13.65
N ILE A 82 7.92 29.14 13.07
CA ILE A 82 8.55 27.84 12.77
C ILE A 82 8.85 27.77 11.27
N LYS A 83 10.07 27.36 10.91
CA LYS A 83 10.49 27.15 9.51
C LYS A 83 10.64 25.67 9.14
N LYS A 84 10.61 24.78 10.13
CA LYS A 84 10.85 23.35 9.95
C LYS A 84 10.09 22.55 11.01
N ILE A 85 9.43 21.48 10.59
CA ILE A 85 8.78 20.52 11.50
C ILE A 85 9.76 19.36 11.74
N PRO A 86 10.25 19.11 12.97
CA PRO A 86 11.13 17.98 13.26
C PRO A 86 10.51 16.64 12.84
N VAL A 87 11.34 15.66 12.44
CA VAL A 87 10.88 14.37 11.91
C VAL A 87 9.91 13.65 12.87
N GLY A 88 10.22 13.62 14.17
CA GLY A 88 9.34 13.00 15.17
C GLY A 88 7.97 13.66 15.25
N LEU A 89 7.93 15.00 15.17
CA LEU A 89 6.66 15.74 15.14
C LEU A 89 5.91 15.49 13.82
N ALA A 90 6.59 15.44 12.68
CA ALA A 90 5.97 15.12 11.39
C ALA A 90 5.30 13.74 11.41
N PHE A 91 5.92 12.73 12.03
CA PHE A 91 5.26 11.43 12.25
C PHE A 91 4.00 11.54 13.09
N ALA A 92 4.06 12.25 14.23
CA ALA A 92 2.90 12.43 15.10
C ALA A 92 1.73 13.15 14.38
N LEU A 93 2.04 14.15 13.56
CA LEU A 93 1.06 14.89 12.76
C LEU A 93 0.40 14.00 11.69
N ILE A 94 1.20 13.24 10.93
CA ILE A 94 0.67 12.36 9.86
C ILE A 94 -0.21 11.26 10.43
N ARG A 95 0.13 10.73 11.60
CA ARG A 95 -0.67 9.73 12.32
C ARG A 95 -1.88 10.34 13.04
N LYS A 96 -2.05 11.67 13.03
CA LYS A 96 -3.10 12.40 13.77
C LYS A 96 -3.13 12.04 15.26
N GLY A 97 -1.96 11.91 15.88
CA GLY A 97 -1.82 11.45 17.27
C GLY A 97 -2.07 9.95 17.50
N GLY A 98 -2.40 9.19 16.45
CA GLY A 98 -2.51 7.74 16.49
C GLY A 98 -1.16 7.02 16.52
N LYS A 99 -1.21 5.69 16.69
CA LYS A 99 -0.02 4.82 16.72
C LYS A 99 0.51 4.48 15.32
N TYR A 100 -0.36 4.51 14.31
CA TYR A 100 -0.08 4.02 12.95
C TYR A 100 -0.66 4.99 11.92
N PHE A 101 -0.08 4.98 10.72
CA PHE A 101 -0.63 5.65 9.54
C PHE A 101 -1.37 4.62 8.69
N ASP A 102 -2.66 4.84 8.46
CA ASP A 102 -3.51 3.98 7.65
C ASP A 102 -4.37 4.79 6.66
N PHE A 103 -4.75 4.13 5.56
CA PHE A 103 -5.67 4.63 4.55
C PHE A 103 -6.36 3.45 3.86
N ARG A 104 -7.58 3.67 3.39
CA ARG A 104 -8.44 2.61 2.83
C ARG A 104 -8.30 2.47 1.31
N SER A 105 -7.86 3.53 0.65
CA SER A 105 -7.67 3.57 -0.80
C SER A 105 -6.55 4.52 -1.21
N TYR A 106 -6.04 4.36 -2.43
CA TYR A 106 -5.05 5.28 -3.00
C TYR A 106 -5.59 6.71 -3.13
N ASN A 107 -6.87 6.85 -3.47
CA ASN A 107 -7.53 8.17 -3.50
C ASN A 107 -7.59 8.80 -2.10
N GLU A 108 -7.86 8.03 -1.05
CA GLU A 108 -7.81 8.55 0.31
C GLU A 108 -6.39 9.00 0.69
N LEU A 109 -5.36 8.27 0.27
CA LEU A 109 -3.97 8.67 0.48
C LEU A 109 -3.66 10.02 -0.21
N ILE A 110 -4.11 10.22 -1.45
CA ILE A 110 -3.99 11.49 -2.17
C ILE A 110 -4.68 12.61 -1.38
N GLU A 111 -5.91 12.41 -0.92
CA GLU A 111 -6.66 13.45 -0.20
C GLU A 111 -6.11 13.74 1.19
N ILE A 112 -5.59 12.73 1.90
CA ILE A 112 -4.81 12.95 3.12
C ILE A 112 -3.59 13.81 2.80
N SER A 113 -2.85 13.45 1.75
CA SER A 113 -1.64 14.16 1.35
C SER A 113 -1.89 15.62 1.00
N LYS A 114 -2.88 15.90 0.12
CA LYS A 114 -3.24 17.27 -0.27
C LYS A 114 -3.60 18.14 0.93
N ARG A 115 -4.34 17.60 1.90
CA ARG A 115 -4.67 18.34 3.14
C ARG A 115 -3.46 18.63 4.01
N MET A 116 -2.43 17.78 3.95
CA MET A 116 -1.24 17.94 4.81
C MET A 116 -0.19 18.85 4.19
N VAL A 117 0.02 18.78 2.87
CA VAL A 117 1.14 19.47 2.20
C VAL A 117 0.72 20.41 1.08
N GLY A 118 -0.57 20.47 0.75
CA GLY A 118 -1.10 21.23 -0.38
C GLY A 118 -1.04 20.43 -1.69
N VAL A 119 -1.78 20.91 -2.69
CA VAL A 119 -1.88 20.22 -3.99
C VAL A 119 -0.52 20.15 -4.69
N ASP A 120 0.23 21.27 -4.72
CA ASP A 120 1.48 21.38 -5.46
C ASP A 120 2.65 20.60 -4.86
N ALA A 121 2.60 20.33 -3.54
CA ALA A 121 3.64 19.57 -2.85
C ALA A 121 3.25 18.10 -2.59
N ASN A 122 2.08 17.65 -3.06
CA ASN A 122 1.63 16.28 -2.90
C ASN A 122 2.60 15.30 -3.61
N PRO A 123 3.26 14.37 -2.88
CA PRO A 123 4.18 13.42 -3.49
C PRO A 123 3.48 12.26 -4.24
N PHE A 124 2.15 12.15 -4.18
CA PHE A 124 1.41 11.04 -4.78
C PHE A 124 0.72 11.48 -6.07
N PRO A 125 1.26 11.09 -7.24
CA PRO A 125 0.63 11.41 -8.52
C PRO A 125 -0.59 10.53 -8.76
N ILE A 126 -1.39 10.89 -9.76
CA ILE A 126 -2.37 9.97 -10.33
C ILE A 126 -1.60 8.80 -10.96
N LEU A 127 -1.89 7.58 -10.52
CA LEU A 127 -1.25 6.38 -11.06
C LEU A 127 -1.85 6.02 -12.42
N LYS A 128 -1.00 5.46 -13.28
CA LYS A 128 -1.41 5.00 -14.61
C LYS A 128 -2.02 3.60 -14.56
N GLY A 129 -2.95 3.33 -15.48
CA GLY A 129 -3.51 1.99 -15.68
C GLY A 129 -4.38 1.52 -14.51
N SER A 130 -4.23 0.25 -14.13
CA SER A 130 -5.00 -0.40 -13.06
C SER A 130 -4.31 -0.37 -11.69
N LEU A 131 -3.21 0.39 -11.52
CA LEU A 131 -2.38 0.33 -10.32
C LEU A 131 -3.12 0.70 -9.03
N ASP A 132 -3.92 1.76 -9.07
CA ASP A 132 -4.76 2.19 -7.96
C ASP A 132 -5.75 1.09 -7.54
N GLU A 133 -6.37 0.41 -8.51
CA GLU A 133 -7.27 -0.72 -8.27
C GLU A 133 -6.55 -1.87 -7.56
N TYR A 134 -5.32 -2.19 -7.94
CA TYR A 134 -4.53 -3.23 -7.27
C TYR A 134 -4.19 -2.82 -5.83
N LEU A 135 -3.73 -1.58 -5.61
CA LEU A 135 -3.41 -1.08 -4.26
C LEU A 135 -4.63 -1.07 -3.33
N ASP A 136 -5.77 -0.61 -3.84
CA ASP A 136 -7.04 -0.65 -3.13
C ASP A 136 -7.46 -2.08 -2.79
N THR A 137 -7.28 -3.01 -3.74
CA THR A 137 -7.62 -4.41 -3.54
C THR A 137 -6.74 -5.04 -2.47
N ILE A 138 -5.43 -4.74 -2.44
CA ILE A 138 -4.52 -5.18 -1.37
C ILE A 138 -5.06 -4.73 -0.01
N ALA A 139 -5.41 -3.45 0.15
CA ALA A 139 -5.93 -2.91 1.40
C ALA A 139 -7.21 -3.62 1.87
N ILE A 140 -8.16 -3.86 0.95
CA ILE A 140 -9.43 -4.53 1.24
C ILE A 140 -9.22 -5.99 1.64
N VAL A 141 -8.41 -6.73 0.88
CA VAL A 141 -8.12 -8.14 1.17
C VAL A 141 -7.36 -8.27 2.48
N ARG A 142 -6.37 -7.42 2.73
CA ARG A 142 -5.65 -7.34 4.01
C ARG A 142 -6.60 -7.10 5.18
N ASN A 143 -7.50 -6.14 5.06
CA ASN A 143 -8.44 -5.80 6.13
C ASN A 143 -9.38 -6.98 6.45
N TYR A 144 -9.79 -7.75 5.45
CA TYR A 144 -10.56 -8.97 5.70
C TYR A 144 -9.73 -10.06 6.37
N ILE A 145 -8.49 -10.30 5.91
CA ILE A 145 -7.56 -11.28 6.51
C ILE A 145 -7.34 -10.99 8.00
N VAL A 146 -7.09 -9.73 8.36
CA VAL A 146 -6.70 -9.32 9.72
C VAL A 146 -7.90 -9.23 10.66
N HIS A 147 -9.00 -8.62 10.23
CA HIS A 147 -10.11 -8.30 11.14
C HIS A 147 -11.22 -9.35 11.16
N LYS A 148 -11.46 -10.06 10.05
CA LYS A 148 -12.54 -11.06 9.92
C LYS A 148 -13.91 -10.60 10.44
N SER A 149 -14.25 -9.33 10.28
CA SER A 149 -15.54 -8.76 10.69
C SER A 149 -16.53 -8.76 9.54
N ASP A 150 -17.83 -8.69 9.83
CA ASP A 150 -18.88 -8.62 8.80
C ASP A 150 -18.68 -7.42 7.86
N SER A 151 -18.20 -6.30 8.40
CA SER A 151 -17.89 -5.10 7.62
C SER A 151 -16.71 -5.33 6.65
N SER A 152 -15.65 -6.01 7.08
CA SER A 152 -14.51 -6.29 6.20
C SER A 152 -14.86 -7.37 5.17
N PHE A 153 -15.67 -8.36 5.55
CA PHE A 153 -16.20 -9.37 4.62
C PHE A 153 -17.11 -8.74 3.54
N THR A 154 -18.02 -7.85 3.92
CA THR A 154 -18.89 -7.13 2.98
C THR A 154 -18.07 -6.31 1.98
N SER A 155 -17.04 -5.62 2.48
CA SER A 155 -16.14 -4.83 1.63
C SER A 155 -15.34 -5.70 0.66
N TYR A 156 -14.83 -6.84 1.14
CA TYR A 156 -14.18 -7.86 0.31
C TYR A 156 -15.11 -8.37 -0.78
N LYS A 157 -16.31 -8.84 -0.41
CA LYS A 157 -17.29 -9.37 -1.36
C LYS A 157 -17.66 -8.37 -2.44
N ARG A 158 -17.92 -7.12 -2.06
CA ARG A 158 -18.21 -6.04 -3.00
C ARG A 158 -17.05 -5.83 -3.99
N ARG A 159 -15.80 -5.73 -3.49
CA ARG A 159 -14.62 -5.54 -4.34
C ARG A 159 -14.42 -6.70 -5.31
N MET A 160 -14.56 -7.94 -4.86
CA MET A 160 -14.44 -9.12 -5.72
C MET A 160 -15.51 -9.16 -6.82
N LYS A 161 -16.75 -8.77 -6.49
CA LYS A 161 -17.83 -8.68 -7.46
C LYS A 161 -17.57 -7.57 -8.50
N GLU A 162 -17.22 -6.38 -8.06
CA GLU A 162 -17.06 -5.20 -8.93
C GLU A 162 -15.83 -5.30 -9.84
N LYS A 163 -14.72 -5.83 -9.34
CA LYS A 163 -13.41 -5.79 -10.03
C LYS A 163 -12.95 -7.12 -10.59
N TYR A 164 -13.47 -8.22 -10.07
CA TYR A 164 -13.10 -9.57 -10.48
C TYR A 164 -14.30 -10.39 -10.96
N LEU A 165 -15.49 -9.80 -11.03
CA LEU A 165 -16.73 -10.42 -11.50
C LEU A 165 -17.10 -11.71 -10.74
N MET A 166 -16.69 -11.80 -9.47
CA MET A 166 -16.94 -12.96 -8.61
C MET A 166 -18.20 -12.75 -7.77
N SER A 167 -19.28 -13.45 -8.09
CA SER A 167 -20.52 -13.41 -7.30
C SER A 167 -20.38 -14.09 -5.93
N TYR A 168 -19.57 -15.15 -5.89
CA TYR A 168 -19.25 -15.94 -4.70
C TYR A 168 -17.74 -16.01 -4.55
N PRO A 169 -17.11 -14.97 -3.97
CA PRO A 169 -15.66 -14.97 -3.84
C PRO A 169 -15.21 -16.07 -2.88
N SER A 170 -14.14 -16.76 -3.25
CA SER A 170 -13.46 -17.71 -2.39
C SER A 170 -12.80 -17.01 -1.20
N GLY A 171 -12.16 -17.78 -0.31
CA GLY A 171 -11.35 -17.20 0.76
C GLY A 171 -10.16 -16.40 0.21
N PRO A 172 -9.62 -15.41 0.95
CA PRO A 172 -8.50 -14.58 0.52
C PRO A 172 -7.30 -15.37 -0.04
N GLY A 173 -6.91 -16.46 0.63
CA GLY A 173 -5.78 -17.28 0.19
C GLY A 173 -6.01 -17.92 -1.18
N GLU A 174 -7.19 -18.45 -1.42
CA GLU A 174 -7.55 -19.03 -2.72
C GLU A 174 -7.65 -17.95 -3.80
N PHE A 175 -8.25 -16.80 -3.48
CA PHE A 175 -8.26 -15.65 -4.38
C PHE A 175 -6.85 -15.20 -4.78
N LEU A 176 -5.92 -15.15 -3.84
CA LEU A 176 -4.54 -14.72 -4.09
C LEU A 176 -3.75 -15.70 -4.97
N LEU A 177 -4.01 -16.99 -4.81
CA LEU A 177 -3.34 -18.06 -5.57
C LEU A 177 -3.96 -18.29 -6.95
N SER A 178 -5.23 -17.93 -7.17
CA SER A 178 -5.84 -18.13 -8.49
C SER A 178 -5.28 -17.17 -9.53
N ILE A 179 -5.31 -17.64 -10.77
CA ILE A 179 -4.75 -16.93 -11.93
C ILE A 179 -5.57 -15.67 -12.24
N ASP A 180 -4.87 -14.59 -12.57
CA ASP A 180 -5.47 -13.35 -13.06
C ASP A 180 -5.61 -13.38 -14.59
N TYR A 181 -6.85 -13.54 -15.06
CA TYR A 181 -7.17 -13.58 -16.49
C TYR A 181 -7.60 -12.22 -17.05
N LYS A 182 -7.70 -11.17 -16.23
CA LYS A 182 -8.15 -9.85 -16.69
C LYS A 182 -7.22 -9.33 -17.78
N ASP A 183 -7.78 -8.74 -18.83
CA ASP A 183 -7.00 -8.18 -19.95
C ASP A 183 -6.10 -7.02 -19.52
N ASN A 184 -6.55 -6.25 -18.52
CA ASN A 184 -5.80 -5.16 -17.91
C ASN A 184 -5.02 -5.59 -16.65
N SER A 185 -4.78 -6.90 -16.48
CA SER A 185 -3.97 -7.41 -15.38
C SER A 185 -2.51 -6.99 -15.55
N ILE A 186 -1.88 -6.58 -14.44
CA ILE A 186 -0.45 -6.24 -14.41
C ILE A 186 0.40 -7.48 -14.70
N LYS A 187 -0.07 -8.66 -14.31
CA LYS A 187 0.56 -9.97 -14.54
C LYS A 187 -0.49 -10.97 -15.01
N LYS A 188 -0.91 -10.83 -16.27
CA LYS A 188 -1.90 -11.73 -16.89
C LYS A 188 -1.37 -13.17 -16.95
N ASN A 189 -2.24 -14.14 -16.70
CA ASN A 189 -1.93 -15.57 -16.68
C ASN A 189 -0.97 -16.00 -15.55
N GLU A 190 -0.78 -15.17 -14.52
CA GLU A 190 -0.05 -15.52 -13.31
C GLU A 190 -0.96 -15.49 -12.07
N PRO A 191 -0.57 -16.11 -10.95
CA PRO A 191 -1.27 -15.94 -9.67
C PRO A 191 -1.40 -14.46 -9.29
N ARG A 192 -2.58 -14.05 -8.80
CA ARG A 192 -2.89 -12.64 -8.49
C ARG A 192 -1.89 -11.98 -7.53
N ILE A 193 -1.30 -12.74 -6.60
CA ILE A 193 -0.26 -12.23 -5.70
C ILE A 193 0.95 -11.63 -6.46
N ASN A 194 1.33 -12.18 -7.61
CA ASN A 194 2.41 -11.63 -8.43
C ASN A 194 2.04 -10.26 -9.01
N GLY A 195 0.78 -10.10 -9.43
CA GLY A 195 0.24 -8.80 -9.85
C GLY A 195 0.28 -7.77 -8.72
N PHE A 196 -0.04 -8.17 -7.48
CA PHE A 196 0.05 -7.29 -6.31
C PHE A 196 1.49 -6.86 -5.99
N PHE A 197 2.47 -7.76 -6.07
CA PHE A 197 3.88 -7.39 -5.90
C PHE A 197 4.32 -6.36 -6.94
N GLU A 198 3.99 -6.61 -8.21
CA GLU A 198 4.36 -5.73 -9.30
C GLU A 198 3.65 -4.37 -9.18
N ALA A 199 2.39 -4.34 -8.73
CA ALA A 199 1.67 -3.09 -8.48
C ALA A 199 2.37 -2.20 -7.45
N VAL A 200 2.76 -2.77 -6.30
CA VAL A 200 3.46 -2.02 -5.24
C VAL A 200 4.83 -1.54 -5.74
N LYS A 201 5.56 -2.39 -6.46
CA LYS A 201 6.84 -2.02 -7.08
C LYS A 201 6.69 -0.84 -8.03
N GLN A 202 5.75 -0.90 -8.97
CA GLN A 202 5.50 0.16 -9.94
C GLN A 202 5.04 1.46 -9.27
N ALA A 203 4.19 1.37 -8.25
CA ALA A 203 3.76 2.53 -7.47
C ALA A 203 4.95 3.23 -6.79
N ILE A 204 5.84 2.47 -6.14
CA ILE A 204 7.07 3.00 -5.50
C ILE A 204 8.00 3.66 -6.53
N THR A 205 8.11 3.12 -7.74
CA THR A 205 8.93 3.72 -8.81
C THR A 205 8.34 5.03 -9.33
N GLN A 206 7.01 5.18 -9.35
CA GLN A 206 6.32 6.38 -9.83
C GLN A 206 6.32 7.55 -8.82
N ILE A 207 6.66 7.31 -7.54
CA ILE A 207 6.62 8.27 -6.42
C ILE A 207 8.02 8.73 -5.98
#